data_AF-A0A2R6NCK7-F1
#
_entry.id   AF-A0A2R6NCK7-F1
#
_cell.length_a   1.000
_cell.length_b   1.000
_cell.length_c   1.000
_cell.angle_alpha   90.00
_cell.angle_beta   90.00
_cell.angle_gamma   90.00
#
_symmetry.space_group_name_H-M   'P 1'
#
loop_
_entity.id
_entity.type
_entity.pdbx_description
1 polymer ?
#
loop_
_entity_poly.entity_id
_entity_poly.type
_entity_poly.pdbx_seq_one_letter_code
_entity_poly.pdbx_strand_id
1 'polypeptide(L)' 'AGGDPCYRCVFPEAPEPDAVPSCAEVGVLGPVPGVVGATQAAEALKRLLGVDRQRAE' A
#
# COMPACT_ATOMS: atom_id res chain seq x y z
N ALA A 1 18.76 6.93 -12.62
CA ALA A 1 17.96 5.92 -11.90
C ALA A 1 17.50 6.57 -10.60
N GLY A 2 16.18 6.71 -10.41
CA GLY A 2 15.56 7.51 -9.35
C GLY A 2 15.83 6.96 -7.94
N GLY A 3 16.05 7.86 -6.98
CA GLY A 3 16.54 7.56 -5.63
C GLY A 3 15.49 7.15 -4.60
N ASP A 4 14.24 6.92 -4.99
CA ASP A 4 13.17 6.57 -4.04
C ASP A 4 13.10 5.06 -3.77
N PRO A 5 12.81 4.63 -2.52
CA PRO A 5 12.58 3.23 -2.22
C PRO A 5 11.38 2.69 -3.01
N CYS A 6 11.58 1.56 -3.70
CA CYS A 6 10.53 0.93 -4.49
C CYS A 6 9.99 -0.34 -3.81
N TYR A 7 8.71 -0.66 -4.04
CA TYR A 7 8.13 -1.89 -3.49
C TYR A 7 8.94 -3.14 -3.89
N ARG A 8 9.38 -3.19 -5.16
CA ARG A 8 10.21 -4.28 -5.70
C ARG A 8 11.68 -4.23 -5.26
N CYS A 9 12.09 -3.20 -4.53
CA CYS A 9 13.41 -3.10 -3.93
C CYS A 9 13.44 -3.86 -2.60
N VAL A 10 12.31 -3.89 -1.88
CA VAL A 10 12.13 -4.60 -0.61
C VAL A 10 11.60 -6.02 -0.83
N PHE A 11 10.70 -6.20 -1.81
CA PHE A 11 10.12 -7.49 -2.19
C PHE A 11 10.46 -7.77 -3.66
N PRO A 12 11.68 -8.29 -3.98
CA PRO A 12 12.16 -8.40 -5.35
C PRO A 12 11.36 -9.34 -6.23
N GLU A 13 10.86 -10.42 -5.64
CA GLU A 13 10.03 -11.41 -6.31
C GLU A 13 8.63 -11.43 -5.73
N ALA A 14 7.63 -11.71 -6.58
CA ALA A 14 6.28 -11.90 -6.12
C ALA A 14 6.22 -13.16 -5.24
N PRO A 15 5.40 -13.17 -4.18
CA PRO A 15 5.17 -14.39 -3.42
C PRO A 15 4.48 -15.45 -4.31
N GLU A 16 4.66 -16.72 -3.96
CA GLU A 16 3.93 -17.82 -4.59
C GLU A 16 2.41 -17.59 -4.49
N PRO A 17 1.60 -17.99 -5.49
CA PRO A 17 0.16 -17.73 -5.54
C PRO A 17 -0.60 -18.16 -4.26
N ASP A 18 -0.14 -19.23 -3.62
CA ASP A 18 -0.78 -19.84 -2.45
C ASP A 18 -0.05 -19.52 -1.13
N ALA A 19 0.82 -18.51 -1.12
CA ALA A 19 1.60 -18.14 0.06
C ALA A 19 0.74 -17.69 1.26
N VAL A 20 -0.48 -17.24 1.02
CA VAL A 20 -1.49 -16.91 2.04
C VAL A 20 -2.89 -17.30 1.55
N PRO A 21 -3.79 -17.77 2.43
CA PRO A 21 -5.18 -18.04 2.04
C PRO A 21 -5.92 -16.75 1.65
N SER A 22 -6.99 -16.91 0.88
CA SER A 22 -7.83 -15.79 0.46
C SER A 22 -8.61 -15.18 1.63
N CYS A 23 -9.06 -13.92 1.44
CA CYS A 23 -9.98 -13.27 2.39
C CYS A 23 -11.28 -14.07 2.61
N ALA A 24 -11.70 -14.88 1.63
CA ALA A 24 -12.88 -15.74 1.74
C ALA A 24 -12.65 -16.95 2.66
N GLU A 25 -11.40 -17.41 2.78
CA GLU A 25 -11.04 -18.59 3.59
C GLU A 25 -10.67 -18.21 5.03
N VAL A 26 -9.89 -17.15 5.23
CA VAL A 26 -9.38 -16.74 6.56
C VAL A 26 -10.20 -15.62 7.20
N GLY A 27 -10.94 -14.86 6.39
CA GLY A 27 -11.65 -13.67 6.85
C GLY A 27 -10.71 -12.48 7.13
N VAL A 28 -11.29 -11.29 7.21
CA VAL A 28 -10.60 -10.07 7.61
C VAL A 28 -11.57 -9.21 8.41
N LEU A 29 -11.08 -8.58 9.48
CA LEU A 29 -11.88 -7.61 10.22
C LEU A 29 -12.14 -6.41 9.30
N GLY A 30 -13.38 -6.21 8.86
CA GLY A 30 -13.77 -5.13 7.94
C GLY A 30 -13.19 -3.74 8.24
N PRO A 31 -13.04 -3.32 9.52
CA PRO A 31 -12.37 -2.06 9.85
C PRO A 31 -10.93 -1.95 9.34
N VAL A 32 -10.18 -3.05 9.23
CA VAL A 32 -8.77 -3.07 8.80
C VAL A 32 -8.60 -2.57 7.36
N PRO A 33 -9.16 -3.23 6.32
CA PRO A 33 -9.06 -2.71 4.95
C PRO A 33 -9.77 -1.36 4.79
N GLY A 34 -10.81 -1.07 5.60
CA GLY A 34 -11.47 0.23 5.61
C GLY A 34 -10.53 1.37 5.99
N VAL A 35 -9.79 1.23 7.09
CA VAL A 35 -8.80 2.23 7.53
C VAL A 35 -7.66 2.33 6.52
N VAL A 36 -7.09 1.20 6.08
CA VAL A 36 -5.98 1.20 5.11
C VAL A 36 -6.37 1.88 3.80
N GLY A 37 -7.55 1.56 3.24
CA GLY A 37 -8.05 2.17 2.01
C GLY A 37 -8.35 3.66 2.16
N ALA A 38 -8.92 4.07 3.29
CA ALA A 38 -9.17 5.49 3.58
C ALA A 38 -7.85 6.29 3.66
N THR A 39 -6.82 5.73 4.30
CA THR A 39 -5.48 6.34 4.34
C THR A 39 -4.85 6.42 2.95
N GLN A 40 -4.90 5.34 2.16
CA GLN A 40 -4.41 5.34 0.78
C GLN A 40 -5.10 6.41 -0.08
N ALA A 41 -6.42 6.51 0.00
CA ALA A 41 -7.20 7.53 -0.71
C ALA A 41 -6.82 8.95 -0.29
N ALA A 42 -6.64 9.18 1.02
CA ALA A 42 -6.21 10.48 1.53
C ALA A 42 -4.83 10.88 0.98
N GLU A 43 -3.84 9.97 0.95
CA GLU A 43 -2.52 10.27 0.38
C GLU A 43 -2.57 10.48 -1.14
N ALA A 44 -3.39 9.70 -1.85
CA ALA A 44 -3.59 9.90 -3.29
C ALA A 44 -4.15 11.30 -3.59
N LEU A 45 -5.17 11.73 -2.84
CA LEU A 45 -5.72 13.08 -2.97
C LEU A 45 -4.68 14.15 -2.66
N LYS A 46 -3.89 13.99 -1.61
CA LYS A 46 -2.84 14.96 -1.27
C LYS A 46 -1.81 15.10 -2.39
N ARG A 47 -1.39 13.99 -3.01
CA ARG A 47 -0.48 13.99 -4.16
C ARG A 47 -1.10 14.66 -5.39
N LEU A 48 -2.35 14.36 -5.71
CA LEU A 48 -3.06 14.94 -6.85
C LEU A 48 -3.29 16.45 -6.70
N LEU A 49 -3.52 16.90 -5.48
CA LEU A 49 -3.77 18.31 -5.16
C LEU A 49 -2.50 19.09 -4.83
N GLY A 50 -1.32 18.45 -4.79
CA GLY A 50 -0.05 19.08 -4.44
C GLY A 50 0.02 19.59 -3.00
N VAL A 51 -0.70 18.94 -2.08
CA VAL A 51 -0.72 19.27 -0.63
C VAL A 51 -0.01 18.20 0.21
N ASP A 52 0.86 17.41 -0.43
CA ASP A 52 1.65 16.38 0.22
C ASP A 52 2.74 17.00 1.11
N ARG A 53 2.67 16.70 2.41
CA ARG A 53 3.64 17.15 3.43
C ARG A 53 4.91 16.28 3.50
N GLN A 54 5.09 15.34 2.57
CA GLN A 54 6.13 14.30 2.65
C GLN A 54 7.33 14.53 1.72
N ARG A 55 7.59 15.76 1.26
CA ARG A 55 8.96 16.11 0.87
C ARG A 55 9.82 16.20 2.13
N ALA A 56 10.28 15.05 2.59
CA ALA A 56 11.62 14.95 3.12
C ALA A 56 12.46 14.39 1.97
N GLU A 57 13.44 15.22 1.55
CA GLU A 57 14.49 14.96 0.55
C GLU A 57 14.15 15.29 -0.91
#